data_AF-A0A6G0I240-F1
#
_entry.id   AF-A0A6G0I240-F1
#
_cell.length_a   1.000
_cell.length_b   1.000
_cell.length_c   1.000
_cell.angle_alpha   90.00
_cell.angle_beta   90.00
_cell.angle_gamma   90.00
#
_symmetry.space_group_name_H-M   'P 1'
#
loop_
_entity.id
_entity.type
_entity.pdbx_description
1 polymer ?
#
loop_
_entity_poly.entity_id
_entity_poly.type
_entity_poly.pdbx_seq_one_letter_code
_entity_poly.pdbx_strand_id
1 'polypeptide(L)'
;MEGKAKVFLIQACRGDGLDDGVEVDSADDSRECIFSPHHSVPVDTAVMYATAPGYGAFMHPLGSVFLQTFCTLLKEDANRNLELTRLMTRLSHRVAYTFQAKGRLLGGKKEMPCLLTRLTREVFPFAELGKGDGEAAGLSATSLLSADNVRTRSPSIS
;
A
#
# COMPACT_ATOMS: atom_id res chain seq x y z
N MET A 1 -10.54 -18.63 -4.48
CA MET A 1 -10.08 -17.62 -3.50
C MET A 1 -11.21 -16.62 -3.23
N GLU A 2 -12.41 -17.10 -2.94
CA GLU A 2 -13.57 -16.23 -2.70
C GLU A 2 -13.57 -15.82 -1.23
N GLY A 3 -13.84 -14.53 -0.95
CA GLY A 3 -13.85 -13.99 0.41
C GLY A 3 -12.47 -13.82 1.09
N LYS A 4 -11.35 -13.97 0.38
CA LYS A 4 -10.00 -13.66 0.92
C LYS A 4 -9.37 -12.49 0.17
N ALA A 5 -8.80 -11.55 0.93
CA ALA A 5 -8.02 -10.47 0.37
C ALA A 5 -6.73 -11.00 -0.27
N LYS A 6 -6.39 -10.45 -1.44
CA LYS A 6 -5.20 -10.80 -2.22
C LYS A 6 -4.27 -9.61 -2.22
N VAL A 7 -3.02 -9.82 -1.84
CA VAL A 7 -2.01 -8.76 -1.77
C VAL A 7 -0.86 -9.12 -2.69
N PHE A 8 -0.54 -8.23 -3.61
CA PHE A 8 0.59 -8.37 -4.54
C PHE A 8 1.57 -7.22 -4.29
N LEU A 9 2.86 -7.54 -4.14
CA LEU A 9 3.93 -6.56 -4.11
C LEU A 9 4.77 -6.75 -5.37
N ILE A 10 4.86 -5.72 -6.21
CA ILE A 10 5.45 -5.81 -7.55
C ILE A 10 6.66 -4.88 -7.64
N GLN A 11 7.85 -5.48 -7.63
CA GLN A 11 9.10 -4.81 -8.03
C GLN A 11 9.26 -4.93 -9.55
N ALA A 12 8.91 -3.88 -10.28
CA ALA A 12 9.12 -3.78 -11.72
C ALA A 12 9.12 -2.32 -12.16
N CYS A 13 9.87 -1.99 -13.20
CA CYS A 13 9.75 -0.71 -13.88
C CYS A 13 8.36 -0.60 -14.53
N ARG A 14 7.76 0.59 -14.47
CA ARG A 14 6.45 0.89 -15.10
C ARG A 14 6.55 2.00 -16.14
N GLY A 15 7.77 2.20 -16.64
CA GLY A 15 8.18 3.18 -17.61
C GLY A 15 9.70 3.33 -17.58
N ASP A 16 10.20 4.23 -18.41
CA ASP A 16 11.60 4.59 -18.60
C ASP A 16 11.98 5.92 -17.94
N GLY A 17 11.00 6.67 -17.45
CA GLY A 17 11.21 7.91 -16.72
C GLY A 17 11.98 7.72 -15.42
N LEU A 18 12.77 8.73 -15.05
CA LEU A 18 13.44 8.81 -13.76
C LEU A 18 12.76 9.89 -12.93
N ASP A 19 12.35 9.54 -11.71
CA ASP A 19 11.67 10.46 -10.81
C ASP A 19 12.69 11.46 -10.24
N ASP A 20 12.54 12.73 -10.60
CA ASP A 20 13.36 13.83 -10.08
C ASP A 20 13.02 14.17 -8.62
N GLY A 21 11.89 13.70 -8.12
CA GLY A 21 11.27 14.24 -6.92
C GLY A 21 10.71 15.63 -7.15
N VAL A 22 10.02 16.13 -6.13
CA VAL A 22 9.52 17.50 -6.09
C VAL A 22 9.91 18.10 -4.75
N GLU A 23 10.44 19.32 -4.79
CA GLU A 23 10.67 20.13 -3.59
C GLU A 23 9.34 20.74 -3.12
N VAL A 24 9.14 20.80 -1.80
CA VAL A 24 7.85 21.11 -1.15
C VAL A 24 7.31 22.50 -1.51
N ASP A 25 8.16 23.40 -2.00
CA ASP A 25 7.82 24.79 -2.38
C ASP A 25 7.47 24.98 -3.87
N SER A 26 7.44 23.89 -4.66
CA SER A 26 7.18 23.97 -6.10
C SER A 26 5.67 23.87 -6.39
N ALA A 27 5.07 24.99 -6.80
CA ALA A 27 3.70 25.02 -7.34
C ALA A 27 3.76 24.71 -8.85
N ASP A 28 3.79 23.43 -9.22
CA ASP A 28 3.64 23.02 -10.62
C ASP A 28 2.19 22.55 -10.89
N ASP A 29 1.68 22.97 -12.05
CA ASP A 29 0.33 22.67 -12.51
C ASP A 29 0.29 21.23 -13.04
N SER A 30 -0.64 20.45 -12.49
CA SER A 30 -0.66 18.99 -12.57
C SER A 30 -0.63 18.46 -14.01
N ARG A 31 0.43 17.71 -14.35
CA ARG A 31 0.38 16.78 -15.49
C ARG A 31 -0.70 15.73 -15.21
N GLU A 32 -1.52 15.45 -16.22
CA GLU A 32 -2.56 14.44 -16.15
C GLU A 32 -1.98 13.09 -15.71
N CYS A 33 -2.24 12.70 -14.46
CA CYS A 33 -2.04 11.33 -14.03
C CYS A 33 -3.04 10.47 -14.82
N ILE A 34 -2.58 9.87 -15.91
CA ILE A 34 -3.36 8.87 -16.65
C ILE A 34 -3.41 7.61 -15.78
N PHE A 35 -4.22 7.67 -14.72
CA PHE A 35 -4.75 6.48 -14.08
C PHE A 35 -5.69 5.85 -15.10
N SER A 36 -5.13 5.02 -15.98
CA SER A 36 -5.94 4.12 -16.78
C SER A 36 -6.89 3.40 -15.83
N PRO A 37 -8.18 3.28 -16.14
CA PRO A 37 -9.09 2.60 -15.22
C PRO A 37 -8.73 1.11 -15.23
N HIS A 38 -8.14 0.63 -14.12
CA HIS A 38 -7.65 -0.74 -13.94
C HIS A 38 -8.84 -1.69 -13.72
N HIS A 39 -9.72 -1.80 -14.72
CA HIS A 39 -10.87 -2.71 -14.71
C HIS A 39 -10.46 -4.19 -14.62
N SER A 40 -9.18 -4.51 -14.86
CA SER A 40 -8.63 -5.86 -14.83
C SER A 40 -8.30 -6.40 -13.43
N VAL A 41 -8.22 -5.55 -12.40
CA VAL A 41 -7.89 -6.01 -11.04
C VAL A 41 -9.15 -6.59 -10.38
N PRO A 42 -9.13 -7.85 -9.90
CA PRO A 42 -10.31 -8.45 -9.25
C PRO A 42 -10.70 -7.73 -7.94
N VAL A 43 -11.94 -7.95 -7.50
CA VAL A 43 -12.39 -7.52 -6.15
C VAL A 43 -11.51 -8.14 -5.06
N ASP A 44 -11.44 -7.47 -3.90
CA ASP A 44 -10.63 -7.89 -2.75
C ASP A 44 -9.15 -8.08 -3.09
N THR A 45 -8.62 -7.23 -3.98
CA THR A 45 -7.21 -7.25 -4.37
C THR A 45 -6.54 -5.90 -4.09
N ALA A 46 -5.37 -5.94 -3.48
CA ALA A 46 -4.44 -4.82 -3.36
C ALA A 46 -3.14 -5.14 -4.09
N VAL A 47 -2.65 -4.19 -4.87
CA VAL A 47 -1.39 -4.29 -5.61
C VAL A 47 -0.54 -3.08 -5.24
N MET A 48 0.62 -3.33 -4.66
CA MET A 48 1.60 -2.31 -4.33
C MET A 48 2.75 -2.40 -5.32
N TYR A 49 2.89 -1.38 -6.16
CA TYR A 49 3.99 -1.27 -7.11
C TYR A 49 5.15 -0.49 -6.48
N ALA A 50 6.38 -0.88 -6.81
CA ALA A 50 7.59 -0.18 -6.38
C ALA A 50 7.65 1.26 -6.91
N THR A 51 7.05 1.52 -8.07
CA THR A 51 7.02 2.84 -8.71
C THR A 51 5.63 3.26 -9.18
N ALA A 52 5.44 4.58 -9.28
CA ALA A 52 4.36 5.18 -10.03
C ALA A 52 4.46 4.84 -11.54
N PRO A 53 3.33 4.80 -12.27
CA PRO A 53 3.34 4.65 -13.72
C PRO A 53 4.26 5.66 -14.40
N GLY A 54 4.98 5.25 -15.44
CA GLY A 54 5.93 6.09 -16.17
C GLY A 54 7.35 6.07 -15.62
N TYR A 55 7.58 5.53 -14.41
CA TYR A 55 8.89 5.56 -13.76
C TYR A 55 9.56 4.18 -13.58
N GLY A 56 10.89 4.18 -13.64
CA GLY A 56 11.75 3.02 -13.42
C GLY A 56 12.00 2.70 -11.94
N ALA A 57 12.04 1.41 -11.60
CA ALA A 57 12.21 0.94 -10.22
C ALA A 57 13.70 0.72 -9.89
N PHE A 58 14.10 1.00 -8.64
CA PHE A 58 15.50 0.99 -8.26
C PHE A 58 15.93 -0.31 -7.57
N MET A 59 17.16 -0.73 -7.87
CA MET A 59 17.82 -1.83 -7.17
C MET A 59 19.13 -1.35 -6.55
N HIS A 60 19.29 -1.64 -5.26
CA HIS A 60 20.56 -1.53 -4.57
C HIS A 60 21.33 -2.86 -4.74
N PRO A 61 22.67 -2.90 -4.65
CA PRO A 61 23.43 -4.16 -4.65
C PRO A 61 22.97 -5.20 -3.61
N LEU A 62 22.32 -4.75 -2.53
CA LEU A 62 21.79 -5.62 -1.48
C LEU A 62 20.35 -6.10 -1.76
N GLY A 63 19.69 -5.58 -2.80
CA GLY A 63 18.30 -5.89 -3.16
C GLY A 63 17.43 -4.67 -3.51
N SER A 64 16.15 -4.93 -3.75
CA SER A 64 15.15 -3.90 -4.06
C SER A 64 14.97 -2.97 -2.85
N VAL A 65 15.05 -1.66 -3.10
CA VAL A 65 14.82 -0.63 -2.08
C VAL A 65 13.39 -0.76 -1.52
N PHE A 66 12.42 -0.91 -2.42
CA PHE A 66 11.01 -1.12 -2.08
C PHE A 66 10.78 -2.33 -1.16
N LEU A 67 11.24 -3.53 -1.57
CA LEU A 67 11.01 -4.76 -0.79
C LEU A 67 11.81 -4.78 0.51
N GLN A 68 13.05 -4.26 0.51
CA GLN A 68 13.83 -4.13 1.75
C GLN A 68 13.15 -3.20 2.76
N THR A 69 12.60 -2.08 2.27
CA THR A 69 11.88 -1.13 3.12
C THR A 69 10.60 -1.77 3.67
N PHE A 70 9.87 -2.52 2.85
CA PHE A 70 8.70 -3.27 3.29
C PHE A 70 9.04 -4.29 4.38
N CYS A 71 10.07 -5.11 4.16
CA CYS A 71 10.52 -6.09 5.15
C CYS A 71 11.00 -5.42 6.45
N THR A 72 11.66 -4.26 6.35
CA THR A 72 12.07 -3.49 7.52
C THR A 72 10.86 -3.02 8.32
N LEU A 73 9.84 -2.47 7.65
CA LEU A 73 8.61 -2.04 8.30
C LEU A 73 7.89 -3.20 9.00
N LEU A 74 7.84 -4.39 8.38
CA LEU A 74 7.22 -5.57 9.01
C LEU A 74 7.94 -6.09 10.25
N LYS A 75 9.25 -5.83 10.38
CA LYS A 75 10.03 -6.20 11.57
C LYS A 75 9.81 -5.25 12.74
N GLU A 76 9.24 -4.08 12.51
CA GLU A 76 8.90 -3.14 13.56
C GLU A 76 7.55 -3.54 14.17
N ASP A 77 7.52 -3.95 15.44
CA ASP A 77 6.32 -4.45 16.11
C ASP A 77 5.13 -3.49 16.03
N ALA A 78 5.39 -2.19 16.08
CA ALA A 78 4.38 -1.14 15.94
C ALA A 78 3.63 -1.16 14.59
N ASN A 79 4.18 -1.84 13.58
CA ASN A 79 3.60 -1.93 12.23
C ASN A 79 2.85 -3.24 11.97
N ARG A 80 3.11 -4.30 12.76
CA ARG A 80 2.54 -5.64 12.49
C ARG A 80 1.02 -5.67 12.61
N ASN A 81 0.48 -4.88 13.53
CA ASN A 81 -0.97 -4.76 13.76
C ASN A 81 -1.64 -3.64 12.94
N LEU A 82 -0.95 -3.06 11.95
CA LEU A 82 -1.55 -2.04 11.10
C LEU A 82 -2.48 -2.65 10.06
N GLU A 83 -3.55 -1.91 9.78
CA GLU A 83 -4.36 -2.11 8.59
C GLU A 83 -3.48 -1.96 7.33
N LEU A 84 -3.72 -2.79 6.33
CA LEU A 84 -2.88 -2.92 5.15
C LEU A 84 -2.65 -1.60 4.40
N THR A 85 -3.69 -0.79 4.16
CA THR A 85 -3.51 0.50 3.48
C THR A 85 -2.66 1.46 4.31
N ARG A 86 -2.80 1.46 5.65
CA ARG A 86 -1.90 2.24 6.54
C ARG A 86 -0.45 1.78 6.46
N LEU A 87 -0.22 0.47 6.43
CA LEU A 87 1.12 -0.09 6.25
C LEU A 87 1.73 0.33 4.89
N MET A 88 0.95 0.26 3.81
CA MET A 88 1.38 0.66 2.47
C MET A 88 1.65 2.17 2.37
N THR A 89 0.89 3.00 3.09
CA THR A 89 1.17 4.43 3.22
C THR A 89 2.51 4.68 3.92
N ARG A 90 2.81 3.96 5.02
CA ARG A 90 4.12 4.06 5.69
C ARG A 90 5.27 3.59 4.80
N LEU A 91 5.05 2.55 4.00
CA LEU A 91 6.00 2.09 3.00
C LEU A 91 6.29 3.17 1.96
N SER A 92 5.25 3.76 1.38
CA SER A 92 5.36 4.84 0.39
C SER A 92 6.15 6.01 0.95
N HIS A 93 5.77 6.47 2.15
CA HIS A 93 6.49 7.54 2.85
C HIS A 93 7.96 7.18 3.07
N ARG A 94 8.26 5.99 3.60
CA ARG A 94 9.65 5.64 3.91
C ARG A 94 10.51 5.57 2.66
N VAL A 95 10.03 4.94 1.59
CA VAL A 95 10.78 4.92 0.32
C VAL A 95 10.96 6.33 -0.22
N ALA A 96 9.87 7.10 -0.35
CA ALA A 96 9.91 8.44 -0.94
C ALA A 96 10.82 9.41 -0.18
N TYR A 97 10.86 9.36 1.15
CA TYR A 97 11.65 10.33 1.93
C TYR A 97 13.07 9.86 2.26
N THR A 98 13.34 8.55 2.31
CA THR A 98 14.66 8.06 2.72
C THR A 98 15.53 7.55 1.57
N PHE A 99 14.93 7.19 0.43
CA PHE A 99 15.68 6.76 -0.73
C PHE A 99 16.07 7.93 -1.64
N GLN A 100 17.31 7.89 -2.08
CA GLN A 100 17.82 8.70 -3.18
C GLN A 100 18.90 7.88 -3.89
N ALA A 101 18.79 7.76 -5.20
CA ALA A 101 19.78 7.06 -6.01
C ALA A 101 21.12 7.80 -5.97
N LYS A 102 22.20 7.02 -6.03
CA LYS A 102 23.59 7.49 -5.96
C LYS A 102 24.30 7.27 -7.29
N GLY A 103 25.43 7.95 -7.46
CA GLY A 103 26.28 7.83 -8.64
C GLY A 103 26.07 8.96 -9.65
N ARG A 104 26.85 8.94 -10.73
CA ARG A 104 26.91 10.06 -11.69
C ARG A 104 25.67 10.17 -12.58
N LEU A 105 25.04 9.05 -12.91
CA LEU A 105 23.93 9.01 -13.87
C LEU A 105 22.56 9.09 -13.21
N LEU A 106 22.40 8.42 -12.07
CA LEU A 106 21.12 8.32 -11.35
C LEU A 106 21.12 9.15 -10.05
N GLY A 107 22.20 9.87 -9.78
CA GLY A 107 22.35 10.67 -8.58
C GLY A 107 21.17 11.63 -8.41
N GLY A 108 20.55 11.61 -7.23
CA GLY A 108 19.45 12.51 -6.90
C GLY A 108 18.05 11.96 -7.16
N LYS A 109 17.92 10.95 -8.04
CA LYS A 109 16.62 10.40 -8.44
C LYS A 109 15.94 9.67 -7.29
N LYS A 110 14.61 9.71 -7.30
CA LYS A 110 13.71 9.21 -6.26
C LYS A 110 12.99 7.94 -6.69
N GLU A 111 12.33 7.29 -5.74
CA GLU A 111 11.43 6.17 -6.00
C GLU A 111 10.15 6.42 -5.20
N MET A 112 8.99 6.36 -5.87
CA MET A 112 7.68 6.55 -5.25
C MET A 112 6.80 5.32 -5.47
N PRO A 113 6.58 4.50 -4.43
CA PRO A 113 5.65 3.38 -4.51
C PRO A 113 4.21 3.84 -4.75
N CYS A 114 3.42 3.00 -5.42
CA CYS A 114 2.04 3.32 -5.79
C CYS A 114 1.09 2.17 -5.40
N LEU A 115 0.13 2.47 -4.53
CA LEU A 115 -0.90 1.52 -4.11
C LEU A 115 -2.11 1.59 -5.05
N LEU A 116 -2.51 0.43 -5.53
CA LEU A 116 -3.79 0.22 -6.18
C LEU A 116 -4.63 -0.77 -5.37
N THR A 117 -5.84 -0.38 -4.98
CA THR A 117 -6.69 -1.21 -4.11
C THR A 117 -8.11 -1.31 -4.64
N ARG A 118 -8.65 -2.53 -4.60
CA ARG A 118 -10.07 -2.87 -4.74
C ARG A 118 -10.56 -3.66 -3.52
N LEU A 119 -9.95 -3.45 -2.36
CA LEU A 119 -10.39 -4.03 -1.10
C LEU A 119 -11.76 -3.45 -0.72
N THR A 120 -12.66 -4.31 -0.24
CA THR A 120 -14.00 -3.92 0.22
C THR A 120 -14.11 -3.77 1.74
N ARG A 121 -13.01 -4.01 2.46
CA ARG A 121 -12.90 -4.02 3.92
C ARG A 121 -11.46 -3.81 4.35
N GLU A 122 -11.29 -3.38 5.59
CA GLU A 122 -9.99 -3.34 6.24
C GLU A 122 -9.44 -4.75 6.44
N VAL A 123 -8.14 -4.92 6.25
CA VAL A 123 -7.47 -6.21 6.39
C VAL A 123 -6.16 -6.05 7.16
N PHE A 124 -5.87 -7.04 8.01
CA PHE A 124 -4.72 -7.05 8.91
C PHE A 124 -3.87 -8.30 8.66
N PRO A 125 -3.23 -8.44 7.48
CA PRO A 125 -2.60 -9.68 7.05
C PRO A 125 -1.36 -10.07 7.87
N PHE A 126 -0.82 -9.15 8.68
CA PHE A 126 0.40 -9.37 9.46
C PHE A 126 0.19 -9.23 10.98
N ALA A 127 -1.06 -9.07 11.42
CA ALA A 127 -1.37 -9.01 12.84
C ALA A 127 -1.07 -10.35 13.50
N GLU A 128 -0.40 -10.31 14.66
CA GLU A 128 -0.21 -11.51 15.47
C GLU A 128 -1.53 -11.83 16.19
N LEU A 129 -1.99 -13.07 16.09
CA LEU A 129 -3.02 -13.56 17.01
C LEU A 129 -2.36 -13.59 18.38
N GLY A 130 -2.87 -12.81 19.32
CA GLY A 130 -2.36 -12.80 20.69
C GLY A 130 -2.21 -14.23 21.20
N LYS A 131 -1.05 -14.53 21.77
CA LYS A 131 -0.78 -15.79 22.48
C LYS A 131 -1.63 -15.76 23.75
N GLY A 132 -2.92 -16.05 23.59
CA GLY A 132 -3.84 -16.32 24.68
C GLY A 132 -3.55 -17.71 25.20
N ASP A 133 -3.04 -17.79 26.42
CA ASP A 133 -3.06 -19.03 27.18
C ASP A 133 -4.54 -19.46 27.33
N GLY A 134 -4.89 -20.59 26.73
CA GLY A 134 -6.18 -21.27 26.97
C GLY A 134 -7.33 -20.88 26.02
N GLU A 135 -7.58 -21.77 25.06
CA GLU A 135 -8.93 -22.21 24.64
C GLU A 135 -10.00 -21.14 24.32
N ALA A 136 -10.07 -20.73 23.05
CA ALA A 136 -11.35 -20.53 22.36
C ALA A 136 -11.16 -20.54 20.84
N ALA A 137 -11.89 -21.43 20.18
CA ALA A 137 -11.94 -21.60 18.74
C ALA A 137 -12.48 -20.36 18.01
N GLY A 138 -11.86 -20.03 16.87
CA GLY A 138 -12.52 -19.40 15.72
C GLY A 138 -13.07 -17.98 15.90
N LEU A 139 -12.20 -16.96 15.90
CA LEU A 139 -12.63 -15.58 15.66
C LEU A 139 -12.71 -15.32 14.14
N SER A 140 -13.83 -15.71 13.53
CA SER A 140 -14.23 -15.22 12.21
C SER A 140 -14.78 -13.81 12.34
N ALA A 141 -14.30 -12.88 11.53
CA ALA A 141 -14.70 -11.46 11.51
C ALA A 141 -16.20 -11.20 11.28
N THR A 142 -17.00 -12.24 11.07
CA THR A 142 -18.46 -12.20 11.01
C THR A 142 -19.13 -12.16 12.39
N SER A 143 -18.43 -12.47 13.49
CA SER A 143 -19.05 -12.47 14.84
C SER A 143 -19.18 -11.10 15.50
N LEU A 144 -18.58 -10.04 14.92
CA LEU A 144 -18.67 -8.66 15.43
C LEU A 144 -19.86 -7.87 14.86
N LEU A 145 -20.67 -8.46 13.99
CA LEU A 145 -21.89 -7.87 13.48
C LEU A 145 -23.10 -8.65 14.01
N SER A 146 -23.33 -8.59 15.32
CA SER A 146 -24.65 -8.91 15.86
C SER A 146 -25.60 -7.77 15.49
N ALA A 147 -26.70 -8.18 14.87
CA ALA A 147 -27.82 -7.36 14.47
C ALA A 147 -28.41 -6.60 15.65
N ASP A 148 -28.20 -5.28 15.70
CA ASP A 148 -29.05 -4.32 16.41
C ASP A 148 -28.67 -2.89 16.03
N ASN A 149 -29.08 -2.47 14.84
CA ASN A 149 -29.52 -1.10 14.59
C ASN A 149 -30.12 -0.98 13.18
N VAL A 150 -31.38 -1.39 13.05
CA VAL A 150 -32.25 -0.86 12.00
C VAL A 150 -32.51 0.60 12.34
N ARG A 151 -31.59 1.50 11.95
CA ARG A 151 -31.89 2.93 11.83
C ARG A 151 -32.47 3.16 10.45
N THR A 152 -33.79 3.19 10.39
CA THR A 152 -34.55 3.77 9.29
C THR A 152 -34.07 5.19 9.03
N ARG A 153 -33.39 5.40 7.89
CA ARG A 153 -33.12 6.75 7.39
C ARG A 153 -34.33 7.21 6.60
N SER A 154 -35.05 8.18 7.14
CA SER A 154 -35.99 9.00 6.38
C SER A 154 -35.21 9.88 5.39
N PRO A 155 -35.66 10.04 4.14
CA PRO A 155 -35.09 11.03 3.23
C PRO A 155 -35.66 12.40 3.59
N SER A 156 -34.78 13.32 3.99
CA SER A 156 -35.13 14.74 4.09
C SER A 156 -34.69 15.46 2.82
N ILE A 157 -35.70 15.76 1.98
CA ILE A 157 -35.91 17.01 1.20
C ILE A 157 -34.94 17.21 0.02
N SER A 158 -35.36 17.15 -1.25
CA SER A 158 -36.21 18.01 -2.15
C SER A 158 -35.36 18.71 -3.18
#